data_AF-A0A8C1GG61-F1
#
_entry.id   AF-A0A8C1GG61-F1
#
_cell.length_a   1.000
_cell.length_b   1.000
_cell.length_c   1.000
_cell.angle_alpha   90.00
_cell.angle_beta   90.00
_cell.angle_gamma   90.00
#
_symmetry.space_group_name_H-M   'P 1'
#
loop_
_entity.id
_entity.type
_entity.pdbx_description
1 polymer ?
#
loop_
_entity_poly.entity_id
_entity_poly.type
_entity_poly.pdbx_seq_one_letter_code
_entity_poly.pdbx_strand_id
1 'polypeptide(L)'
;MPDIKVTPLGAGQDVGRSCILVSIGGKNIMLDCGMHMGYNDDRRFPDFSYVTQNGRLTEFLDCVIISHFHLDHCGALPYMSEMVGYDGPIYMTHPTKAICPILLEDFRKITVDKKGETNFFTSQMIKDSQELCILLETFWERMNLKAPIYFSTGLTEKANHYYKLFITWTNQKIRKTFVQRNMFEFKHIKAFDRSYADNPGPMVVFATPGMLHAGQSLQIFKKWAGNEKNMLIMPGYCVQGTVGHKILNGQKKLEMEGRATLDVKLQVEYMSFSAHADAIGIMHLRLVSPEQALKELGLSEHQLRFTCRVQLHDPHSDTDTLGRIYTHLKSVLKSYSIQHVPDGTVIVESIVIKVTSSAEEPNLKVILLSWSYQDEELGSFLSTLLKKGLPS
;
A
#
# COMPACT_ATOMS: atom_id res chain seq x y z
N MET A 1 -11.36 -9.69 25.51
CA MET A 1 -10.83 -9.23 24.21
C MET A 1 -11.80 -8.22 23.66
N PRO A 2 -11.36 -7.09 23.08
CA PRO A 2 -12.28 -6.21 22.36
C PRO A 2 -12.96 -7.04 21.26
N ASP A 3 -14.27 -6.85 21.09
CA ASP A 3 -15.02 -7.52 20.03
C ASP A 3 -14.50 -7.02 18.67
N ILE A 4 -14.16 -7.94 17.78
CA ILE A 4 -13.62 -7.63 16.45
C ILE A 4 -14.71 -7.95 15.44
N LYS A 5 -15.21 -6.92 14.76
CA LYS A 5 -16.20 -7.07 13.70
C LYS A 5 -15.55 -6.76 12.35
N VAL A 6 -15.67 -7.69 11.41
CA VAL A 6 -15.19 -7.53 10.03
C VAL A 6 -16.39 -7.49 9.09
N THR A 7 -16.52 -6.42 8.33
CA THR A 7 -17.62 -6.18 7.39
C THR A 7 -17.06 -5.97 5.99
N PRO A 8 -17.16 -6.96 5.08
CA PRO A 8 -16.79 -6.78 3.69
C PRO A 8 -17.75 -5.81 2.98
N LEU A 9 -17.24 -4.69 2.47
CA LEU A 9 -17.98 -3.72 1.65
C LEU A 9 -17.76 -3.95 0.14
N GLY A 10 -16.73 -4.75 -0.20
CA GLY A 10 -16.42 -5.23 -1.54
C GLY A 10 -15.42 -6.39 -1.49
N ALA A 11 -15.23 -7.08 -2.62
CA ALA A 11 -14.50 -8.37 -2.75
C ALA A 11 -15.04 -9.53 -1.88
N GLY A 12 -16.22 -9.40 -1.25
CA GLY A 12 -16.91 -10.51 -0.61
C GLY A 12 -17.49 -11.45 -1.66
N GLN A 13 -16.89 -12.64 -1.83
CA GLN A 13 -17.25 -13.62 -2.88
C GLN A 13 -17.08 -13.10 -4.33
N ASP A 14 -16.24 -12.08 -4.53
CA ASP A 14 -16.07 -11.41 -5.82
C ASP A 14 -14.60 -10.96 -6.00
N VAL A 15 -14.14 -10.79 -7.24
CA VAL A 15 -12.75 -10.35 -7.54
C VAL A 15 -12.76 -8.95 -8.10
N GLY A 16 -12.32 -7.99 -7.29
CA GLY A 16 -12.37 -6.57 -7.58
C GLY A 16 -13.02 -5.79 -6.44
N ARG A 17 -12.93 -4.46 -6.49
CA ARG A 17 -13.53 -3.55 -5.49
C ARG A 17 -13.21 -3.90 -4.02
N SER A 18 -12.00 -4.38 -3.74
CA SER A 18 -11.58 -4.80 -2.40
C SER A 18 -11.78 -3.67 -1.40
N CYS A 19 -12.59 -3.94 -0.37
CA CYS A 19 -12.88 -2.99 0.69
C CYS A 19 -13.45 -3.72 1.90
N ILE A 20 -12.77 -3.66 3.03
CA ILE A 20 -13.13 -4.35 4.25
C ILE A 20 -13.11 -3.37 5.41
N LEU A 21 -14.23 -3.23 6.12
CA LEU A 21 -14.30 -2.45 7.35
C LEU A 21 -14.02 -3.35 8.56
N VAL A 22 -13.04 -2.97 9.37
CA VAL A 22 -12.68 -3.65 10.62
C VAL A 22 -12.97 -2.72 11.80
N SER A 23 -13.89 -3.14 12.66
CA SER A 23 -14.17 -2.46 13.94
C SER A 23 -13.50 -3.21 15.08
N ILE A 24 -12.59 -2.55 15.79
CA ILE A 24 -11.84 -3.12 16.92
C ILE A 24 -11.56 -2.04 17.97
N GLY A 25 -11.83 -2.33 19.24
CA GLY A 25 -11.48 -1.43 20.34
C GLY A 25 -12.13 -0.03 20.25
N GLY A 26 -13.35 0.06 19.70
CA GLY A 26 -14.03 1.33 19.45
C GLY A 26 -13.49 2.13 18.26
N LYS A 27 -12.59 1.55 17.47
CA LYS A 27 -12.02 2.14 16.25
C LYS A 27 -12.54 1.44 15.01
N ASN A 28 -12.74 2.21 13.94
CA ASN A 28 -13.20 1.74 12.64
C ASN A 28 -12.11 2.00 11.60
N ILE A 29 -11.51 0.92 11.12
CA ILE A 29 -10.39 0.93 10.18
C ILE A 29 -10.86 0.31 8.87
N MET A 30 -10.72 1.04 7.77
CA MET A 30 -11.01 0.49 6.45
C MET A 30 -9.75 -0.05 5.79
N LEU A 31 -9.79 -1.28 5.32
CA LEU A 31 -8.73 -1.95 4.58
C LEU A 31 -9.09 -1.98 3.10
N ASP A 32 -8.26 -1.33 2.29
CA ASP A 32 -8.44 -1.15 0.85
C ASP A 32 -9.74 -0.40 0.45
N CYS A 33 -9.70 0.19 -0.73
CA CYS A 33 -10.79 0.91 -1.37
C CYS A 33 -10.66 0.80 -2.89
N GLY A 34 -10.90 -0.41 -3.39
CA GLY A 34 -10.73 -0.77 -4.78
C GLY A 34 -11.92 -0.48 -5.68
N MET A 35 -11.75 -0.72 -6.98
CA MET A 35 -12.82 -0.69 -7.98
C MET A 35 -12.88 -2.00 -8.78
N HIS A 36 -14.07 -2.38 -9.24
CA HIS A 36 -14.28 -3.57 -10.05
C HIS A 36 -14.23 -3.23 -11.55
N MET A 37 -13.27 -3.81 -12.26
CA MET A 37 -12.98 -3.45 -13.67
C MET A 37 -14.00 -4.00 -14.69
N GLY A 38 -14.88 -4.91 -14.27
CA GLY A 38 -15.90 -5.52 -15.13
C GLY A 38 -17.24 -4.76 -15.19
N TYR A 39 -17.48 -3.79 -14.31
CA TYR A 39 -18.71 -3.00 -14.27
C TYR A 39 -18.47 -1.59 -14.82
N ASN A 40 -19.45 -1.04 -15.54
CA ASN A 40 -19.43 0.34 -16.03
C ASN A 40 -20.43 1.25 -15.29
N ASP A 41 -21.14 0.73 -14.30
CA ASP A 41 -22.09 1.46 -13.45
C ASP A 41 -21.58 1.51 -12.00
N ASP A 42 -22.39 2.01 -11.07
CA ASP A 42 -22.01 2.23 -9.67
C ASP A 42 -21.63 0.93 -8.92
N ARG A 43 -21.99 -0.24 -9.45
CA ARG A 43 -21.56 -1.54 -8.88
C ARG A 43 -20.05 -1.73 -8.92
N ARG A 44 -19.33 -0.90 -9.70
CA ARG A 44 -17.87 -0.89 -9.71
C ARG A 44 -17.26 -0.45 -8.39
N PHE A 45 -17.99 0.30 -7.56
CA PHE A 45 -17.49 0.82 -6.29
C PHE A 45 -17.89 -0.08 -5.10
N PRO A 46 -17.16 0.00 -3.97
CA PRO A 46 -17.60 -0.59 -2.71
C PRO A 46 -18.94 -0.01 -2.26
N ASP A 47 -19.72 -0.79 -1.53
CA ASP A 47 -21.03 -0.35 -1.04
C ASP A 47 -20.89 0.42 0.28
N PHE A 48 -20.69 1.73 0.17
CA PHE A 48 -20.56 2.62 1.34
C PHE A 48 -21.90 2.87 2.05
N SER A 49 -23.04 2.52 1.45
CA SER A 49 -24.36 2.76 2.06
C SER A 49 -24.57 1.96 3.36
N TYR A 50 -23.87 0.84 3.51
CA TYR A 50 -23.82 0.05 4.75
C TYR A 50 -23.15 0.77 5.92
N VAL A 51 -22.34 1.80 5.63
CA VAL A 51 -21.62 2.60 6.63
C VAL A 51 -22.30 3.97 6.78
N THR A 52 -22.53 4.68 5.67
CA THR A 52 -23.12 6.02 5.68
C THR A 52 -24.63 5.94 5.54
N GLN A 53 -25.34 5.79 6.66
CA GLN A 53 -26.81 5.87 6.67
C GLN A 53 -27.31 7.31 6.50
N ASN A 54 -26.63 8.29 7.11
CA ASN A 54 -26.81 9.74 6.95
C ASN A 54 -25.55 10.45 7.50
N GLY A 55 -24.65 10.93 6.65
CA GLY A 55 -23.44 11.63 7.08
C GLY A 55 -22.23 11.41 6.17
N ARG A 56 -21.14 12.13 6.43
CA ARG A 56 -19.86 11.95 5.73
C ARG A 56 -19.17 10.69 6.25
N LEU A 57 -18.47 9.96 5.37
CA LEU A 57 -17.78 8.72 5.74
C LEU A 57 -16.72 8.94 6.85
N THR A 58 -16.15 10.15 6.95
CA THR A 58 -15.21 10.53 8.03
C THR A 58 -15.78 10.38 9.43
N GLU A 59 -17.09 10.50 9.62
CA GLU A 59 -17.70 10.37 10.94
C GLU A 59 -17.69 8.91 11.44
N PHE A 60 -17.55 7.97 10.51
CA PHE A 60 -17.64 6.53 10.79
C PHE A 60 -16.30 5.81 10.69
N LEU A 61 -15.25 6.46 10.17
CA LEU A 61 -13.93 5.88 9.95
C LEU A 61 -12.84 6.68 10.66
N ASP A 62 -11.98 5.98 11.40
CA ASP A 62 -10.77 6.58 11.99
C ASP A 62 -9.63 6.67 10.97
N CYS A 63 -9.48 5.66 10.12
CA CYS A 63 -8.47 5.66 9.06
C CYS A 63 -8.77 4.66 7.94
N VAL A 64 -8.06 4.85 6.82
CA VAL A 64 -8.01 3.91 5.69
C VAL A 64 -6.58 3.41 5.52
N ILE A 65 -6.40 2.12 5.31
CA ILE A 65 -5.10 1.49 5.07
C ILE A 65 -5.14 0.81 3.69
N ILE A 66 -4.19 1.16 2.83
CA ILE A 66 -4.06 0.59 1.48
C ILE A 66 -2.91 -0.41 1.46
N SER A 67 -3.22 -1.62 1.02
CA SER A 67 -2.28 -2.74 0.93
C SER A 67 -1.24 -2.51 -0.17
N HIS A 68 -1.68 -2.28 -1.40
CA HIS A 68 -0.85 -2.08 -2.57
C HIS A 68 -1.56 -1.27 -3.66
N PHE A 69 -0.85 -0.96 -4.74
CA PHE A 69 -1.23 0.07 -5.71
C PHE A 69 -2.21 -0.37 -6.80
N HIS A 70 -2.66 -1.64 -6.84
CA HIS A 70 -3.56 -2.07 -7.92
C HIS A 70 -4.97 -1.47 -7.79
N LEU A 71 -5.64 -1.28 -8.92
CA LEU A 71 -6.93 -0.60 -9.00
C LEU A 71 -8.07 -1.33 -8.31
N ASP A 72 -7.98 -2.65 -8.18
CA ASP A 72 -8.89 -3.46 -7.39
C ASP A 72 -8.69 -3.30 -5.87
N HIS A 73 -7.69 -2.54 -5.42
CA HIS A 73 -7.42 -2.22 -4.01
C HIS A 73 -7.38 -0.72 -3.70
N CYS A 74 -7.12 0.15 -4.68
CA CYS A 74 -7.09 1.61 -4.48
C CYS A 74 -7.97 2.40 -5.47
N GLY A 75 -8.60 1.71 -6.43
CA GLY A 75 -9.31 2.29 -7.57
C GLY A 75 -10.47 3.24 -7.22
N ALA A 76 -11.10 3.04 -6.07
CA ALA A 76 -12.24 3.82 -5.62
C ALA A 76 -11.88 4.93 -4.63
N LEU A 77 -10.59 5.13 -4.31
CA LEU A 77 -10.16 6.15 -3.36
C LEU A 77 -10.68 7.56 -3.67
N PRO A 78 -10.60 8.08 -4.91
CA PRO A 78 -11.09 9.42 -5.18
C PRO A 78 -12.63 9.51 -5.17
N TYR A 79 -13.32 8.41 -5.51
CA TYR A 79 -14.78 8.33 -5.36
C TYR A 79 -15.16 8.40 -3.87
N MET A 80 -14.47 7.63 -3.03
CA MET A 80 -14.68 7.63 -1.58
C MET A 80 -14.37 9.00 -0.94
N SER A 81 -13.26 9.66 -1.30
CA SER A 81 -12.91 10.96 -0.71
C SER A 81 -13.82 12.09 -1.19
N GLU A 82 -13.99 12.24 -2.51
CA GLU A 82 -14.63 13.42 -3.11
C GLU A 82 -16.15 13.28 -3.24
N MET A 83 -16.65 12.08 -3.58
CA MET A 83 -18.09 11.86 -3.86
C MET A 83 -18.83 11.40 -2.61
N VAL A 84 -18.25 10.47 -1.85
CA VAL A 84 -18.85 9.96 -0.60
C VAL A 84 -18.53 10.86 0.59
N GLY A 85 -17.38 11.54 0.56
CA GLY A 85 -16.97 12.51 1.56
C GLY A 85 -16.14 11.88 2.68
N TYR A 86 -14.82 11.82 2.48
CA TYR A 86 -13.87 11.36 3.48
C TYR A 86 -12.60 12.25 3.53
N ASP A 87 -12.38 12.91 4.67
CA ASP A 87 -11.24 13.80 4.95
C ASP A 87 -10.23 13.20 5.97
N GLY A 88 -10.44 11.95 6.39
CA GLY A 88 -9.60 11.30 7.40
C GLY A 88 -8.25 10.81 6.86
N PRO A 89 -7.36 10.29 7.72
CA PRO A 89 -6.04 9.82 7.30
C PRO A 89 -6.14 8.56 6.41
N ILE A 90 -5.31 8.53 5.36
CA ILE A 90 -5.10 7.36 4.49
C ILE A 90 -3.63 6.95 4.60
N TYR A 91 -3.40 5.73 5.09
CA TYR A 91 -2.09 5.14 5.27
C TYR A 91 -1.75 4.19 4.13
N MET A 92 -0.49 4.28 3.68
CA MET A 92 0.06 3.48 2.60
C MET A 92 1.58 3.49 2.72
N THR A 93 2.24 2.47 2.17
CA THR A 93 3.70 2.45 2.09
C THR A 93 4.22 3.52 1.13
N HIS A 94 5.49 3.93 1.29
CA HIS A 94 6.10 4.92 0.38
C HIS A 94 6.02 4.54 -1.11
N PRO A 95 6.30 3.29 -1.52
CA PRO A 95 6.15 2.88 -2.91
C PRO A 95 4.70 2.92 -3.40
N THR A 96 3.75 2.42 -2.60
CA THR A 96 2.32 2.48 -2.94
C THR A 96 1.84 3.93 -3.06
N LYS A 97 2.31 4.84 -2.20
CA LYS A 97 1.99 6.27 -2.30
C LYS A 97 2.51 6.92 -3.57
N ALA A 98 3.69 6.51 -4.03
CA ALA A 98 4.21 6.99 -5.29
C ALA A 98 3.37 6.45 -6.46
N ILE A 99 3.07 5.14 -6.47
CA ILE A 99 2.46 4.44 -7.63
C ILE A 99 0.93 4.51 -7.68
N CYS A 100 0.24 4.61 -6.56
CA CYS A 100 -1.23 4.59 -6.52
C CYS A 100 -1.87 5.72 -7.35
N PRO A 101 -1.45 7.00 -7.23
CA PRO A 101 -2.00 8.07 -8.07
C PRO A 101 -1.95 7.63 -9.51
N ILE A 102 -0.78 7.15 -9.95
CA ILE A 102 -0.40 6.82 -11.31
C ILE A 102 -1.46 5.98 -12.03
N LEU A 103 -1.78 4.86 -11.42
CA LEU A 103 -2.67 3.86 -12.00
C LEU A 103 -4.09 4.42 -12.15
N LEU A 104 -4.51 5.28 -11.22
CA LEU A 104 -5.82 5.92 -11.25
C LEU A 104 -6.00 6.84 -12.47
N GLU A 105 -4.95 7.50 -12.99
CA GLU A 105 -5.06 8.35 -14.19
C GLU A 105 -5.03 7.57 -15.47
N ASP A 106 -4.24 6.51 -15.55
CA ASP A 106 -4.27 5.68 -16.75
C ASP A 106 -5.69 5.14 -16.93
N PHE A 107 -6.26 4.64 -15.82
CA PHE A 107 -7.65 4.22 -15.78
C PHE A 107 -8.61 5.36 -16.14
N ARG A 108 -8.40 6.57 -15.59
CA ARG A 108 -9.20 7.75 -15.94
C ARG A 108 -9.14 8.06 -17.43
N LYS A 109 -7.96 8.23 -18.02
CA LYS A 109 -7.77 8.57 -19.44
C LYS A 109 -8.47 7.57 -20.35
N ILE A 110 -8.39 6.29 -20.01
CA ILE A 110 -9.08 5.23 -20.73
C ILE A 110 -10.60 5.39 -20.63
N THR A 111 -11.11 5.80 -19.47
CA THR A 111 -12.55 5.86 -19.19
C THR A 111 -13.17 7.17 -19.69
N VAL A 112 -12.62 8.32 -19.32
CA VAL A 112 -13.13 9.65 -19.69
C VAL A 112 -12.88 9.95 -21.16
N ASP A 113 -11.62 9.90 -21.62
CA ASP A 113 -11.25 10.42 -22.94
C ASP A 113 -11.68 9.49 -24.09
N LYS A 114 -11.91 8.20 -23.81
CA LYS A 114 -12.34 7.22 -24.83
C LYS A 114 -13.77 6.71 -24.68
N LYS A 115 -14.36 6.68 -23.48
CA LYS A 115 -15.77 6.26 -23.28
C LYS A 115 -16.74 7.43 -23.05
N GLY A 116 -16.25 8.65 -22.79
CA GLY A 116 -17.08 9.86 -22.72
C GLY A 116 -17.83 10.08 -21.40
N GLU A 117 -17.39 9.50 -20.28
CA GLU A 117 -17.98 9.77 -18.95
C GLU A 117 -17.65 11.18 -18.43
N THR A 118 -18.65 11.93 -17.99
CA THR A 118 -18.54 13.35 -17.63
C THR A 118 -18.41 13.65 -16.12
N ASN A 119 -18.52 12.66 -15.23
CA ASN A 119 -18.37 12.82 -13.77
C ASN A 119 -17.05 12.19 -13.27
N PHE A 120 -15.90 12.83 -13.50
CA PHE A 120 -14.60 12.30 -13.04
C PHE A 120 -13.54 13.39 -12.79
N PHE A 121 -12.57 13.10 -11.92
CA PHE A 121 -11.52 14.00 -11.37
C PHE A 121 -10.32 14.26 -12.35
N THR A 122 -9.42 15.22 -12.10
CA THR A 122 -8.50 15.81 -13.14
C THR A 122 -7.04 15.30 -13.20
N SER A 123 -6.38 15.56 -14.35
CA SER A 123 -5.14 14.94 -14.87
C SER A 123 -3.79 15.27 -14.21
N GLN A 124 -3.72 16.23 -13.29
CA GLN A 124 -2.43 16.78 -12.84
C GLN A 124 -1.67 15.84 -11.88
N MET A 125 -2.37 14.93 -11.23
CA MET A 125 -1.88 14.31 -9.99
C MET A 125 -1.05 13.04 -10.23
N ILE A 126 -0.80 12.68 -11.50
CA ILE A 126 -0.80 11.27 -11.82
C ILE A 126 0.19 10.83 -12.91
N LYS A 127 1.37 10.44 -12.49
CA LYS A 127 2.43 10.02 -13.38
C LYS A 127 3.15 8.84 -12.70
N ASP A 128 3.13 7.62 -13.31
CA ASP A 128 4.26 6.61 -13.56
C ASP A 128 4.43 5.13 -12.98
N SER A 129 4.01 4.03 -13.67
CA SER A 129 4.00 2.61 -13.16
C SER A 129 4.66 1.52 -14.08
N GLN A 130 5.48 0.55 -13.58
CA GLN A 130 6.14 -0.61 -14.30
C GLN A 130 6.92 -1.67 -13.48
N GLU A 131 6.47 -2.93 -13.50
CA GLU A 131 7.26 -4.06 -12.94
C GLU A 131 7.63 -5.18 -13.94
N LEU A 132 6.96 -5.27 -15.09
CA LEU A 132 7.09 -6.41 -16.01
C LEU A 132 8.32 -6.40 -16.95
N CYS A 133 9.04 -5.28 -17.05
CA CYS A 133 10.11 -5.10 -18.05
C CYS A 133 11.39 -5.88 -17.73
N ILE A 134 11.68 -6.18 -16.46
CA ILE A 134 12.98 -6.71 -16.01
C ILE A 134 13.21 -8.15 -16.45
N LEU A 135 12.16 -8.97 -16.43
CA LEU A 135 12.27 -10.42 -16.67
C LEU A 135 12.55 -10.73 -18.15
N LEU A 136 12.01 -9.93 -19.06
CA LEU A 136 12.14 -10.11 -20.50
C LEU A 136 13.48 -9.61 -21.05
N GLU A 137 13.99 -8.48 -20.57
CA GLU A 137 15.33 -7.98 -20.95
C GLU A 137 16.40 -9.03 -20.62
N THR A 138 16.32 -9.63 -19.43
CA THR A 138 17.28 -10.65 -18.97
C THR A 138 17.25 -11.92 -19.85
N PHE A 139 16.08 -12.28 -20.38
CA PHE A 139 15.93 -13.43 -21.26
C PHE A 139 16.46 -13.16 -22.67
N TRP A 140 16.17 -11.98 -23.24
CA TRP A 140 16.60 -11.61 -24.59
C TRP A 140 18.12 -11.52 -24.72
N GLU A 141 18.81 -11.00 -23.71
CA GLU A 141 20.28 -10.97 -23.68
C GLU A 141 20.89 -12.37 -23.66
N ARG A 142 20.28 -13.32 -22.95
CA ARG A 142 20.79 -14.70 -22.86
C ARG A 142 20.59 -15.50 -24.15
N MET A 143 19.50 -15.22 -24.87
CA MET A 143 19.11 -15.98 -26.07
C MET A 143 19.55 -15.34 -27.40
N ASN A 144 20.21 -14.17 -27.37
CA ASN A 144 20.69 -13.44 -28.55
C ASN A 144 19.60 -13.20 -29.63
N LEU A 145 18.37 -12.90 -29.17
CA LEU A 145 17.23 -12.63 -30.05
C LEU A 145 17.30 -11.21 -30.62
N LYS A 146 17.09 -11.06 -31.93
CA LYS A 146 17.17 -9.77 -32.65
C LYS A 146 15.83 -9.06 -32.87
N ALA A 147 14.71 -9.67 -32.48
CA ALA A 147 13.39 -9.08 -32.67
C ALA A 147 13.19 -7.85 -31.77
N PRO A 148 12.64 -6.73 -32.29
CA PRO A 148 12.44 -5.52 -31.50
C PRO A 148 11.34 -5.72 -30.45
N ILE A 149 11.59 -5.22 -29.24
CA ILE A 149 10.61 -5.17 -28.16
C ILE A 149 10.13 -3.74 -28.01
N TYR A 150 8.81 -3.56 -28.03
CA TYR A 150 8.19 -2.26 -27.83
C TYR A 150 7.29 -2.24 -26.60
N PHE A 151 7.24 -1.09 -25.93
CA PHE A 151 6.35 -0.83 -24.80
C PHE A 151 5.41 0.32 -25.11
N SER A 152 4.13 0.15 -24.77
CA SER A 152 3.17 1.25 -24.77
C SER A 152 3.74 2.50 -24.07
N THR A 153 3.63 3.65 -24.74
CA THR A 153 4.19 4.93 -24.31
C THR A 153 3.35 5.56 -23.19
N GLY A 154 3.99 6.18 -22.19
CA GLY A 154 3.32 7.00 -21.17
C GLY A 154 3.76 6.72 -19.72
N LEU A 155 3.33 5.60 -19.14
CA LEU A 155 3.56 5.22 -17.73
C LEU A 155 4.95 4.64 -17.47
N THR A 156 5.56 4.17 -18.56
CA THR A 156 6.72 3.30 -18.56
C THR A 156 7.97 3.92 -17.94
N GLU A 157 8.36 5.08 -18.45
CA GLU A 157 9.69 5.67 -18.19
C GLU A 157 9.90 6.08 -16.75
N LYS A 158 8.88 6.68 -16.18
CA LYS A 158 9.03 7.31 -14.88
C LYS A 158 8.65 6.32 -13.75
N ALA A 159 8.05 5.19 -14.08
CA ALA A 159 7.96 4.11 -13.13
C ALA A 159 9.33 3.54 -12.86
N ASN A 160 10.12 3.32 -13.92
CA ASN A 160 11.52 2.94 -13.79
C ASN A 160 12.28 3.95 -12.93
N HIS A 161 11.90 5.23 -12.94
CA HIS A 161 12.44 6.22 -12.00
C HIS A 161 12.06 5.90 -10.55
N TYR A 162 10.80 5.62 -10.24
CA TYR A 162 10.39 5.21 -8.89
C TYR A 162 10.98 3.86 -8.44
N TYR A 163 11.08 2.86 -9.31
CA TYR A 163 11.76 1.61 -8.99
C TYR A 163 13.25 1.83 -8.69
N LYS A 164 13.90 2.76 -9.38
CA LYS A 164 15.28 3.19 -9.05
C LYS A 164 15.33 3.87 -7.68
N LEU A 165 14.39 4.75 -7.37
CA LEU A 165 14.32 5.44 -6.07
C LEU A 165 14.04 4.48 -4.90
N PHE A 166 13.16 3.51 -5.10
CA PHE A 166 12.74 2.55 -4.07
C PHE A 166 13.39 1.17 -4.23
N ILE A 167 14.59 1.10 -4.81
CA ILE A 167 15.35 -0.15 -4.96
C ILE A 167 15.57 -0.89 -3.63
N THR A 168 15.57 -0.15 -2.52
CA THR A 168 15.65 -0.68 -1.15
C THR A 168 14.44 -1.51 -0.73
N TRP A 169 13.38 -1.58 -1.52
CA TRP A 169 12.22 -2.44 -1.28
C TRP A 169 12.26 -3.75 -2.06
N THR A 170 13.19 -3.90 -3.02
CA THR A 170 13.33 -5.15 -3.80
C THR A 170 14.11 -6.21 -3.04
N ASN A 171 14.16 -7.45 -3.55
CA ASN A 171 14.97 -8.52 -2.95
C ASN A 171 16.49 -8.21 -2.97
N GLN A 172 17.27 -8.91 -2.13
CA GLN A 172 18.72 -8.68 -2.02
C GLN A 172 19.48 -8.91 -3.33
N LYS A 173 19.03 -9.84 -4.17
CA LYS A 173 19.66 -10.13 -5.46
C LYS A 173 19.59 -8.90 -6.36
N ILE A 174 18.41 -8.29 -6.48
CA ILE A 174 18.22 -7.07 -7.26
C ILE A 174 19.06 -5.93 -6.68
N ARG A 175 19.07 -5.75 -5.36
CA ARG A 175 19.89 -4.70 -4.71
C ARG A 175 21.39 -4.86 -5.02
N LYS A 176 21.93 -6.08 -4.94
CA LYS A 176 23.35 -6.36 -5.24
C LYS A 176 23.67 -6.12 -6.71
N THR A 177 22.81 -6.59 -7.61
CA THR A 177 23.02 -6.42 -9.05
C THR A 177 22.88 -4.96 -9.47
N PHE A 178 21.99 -4.17 -8.85
CA PHE A 178 21.78 -2.76 -9.16
C PHE A 178 23.06 -1.91 -8.98
N VAL A 179 23.89 -2.22 -7.98
CA VAL A 179 25.18 -1.55 -7.75
C VAL A 179 26.16 -1.79 -8.90
N GLN A 180 26.08 -2.95 -9.55
CA GLN A 180 26.97 -3.34 -10.65
C GLN A 180 26.42 -2.93 -12.03
N ARG A 181 25.10 -2.97 -12.19
CA ARG A 181 24.40 -2.65 -13.44
C ARG A 181 22.97 -2.20 -13.15
N ASN A 182 22.56 -1.11 -13.78
CA ASN A 182 21.17 -0.67 -13.73
C ASN A 182 20.26 -1.65 -14.51
N MET A 183 19.44 -2.43 -13.79
CA MET A 183 18.50 -3.38 -14.41
C MET A 183 17.24 -2.71 -14.97
N PHE A 184 17.04 -1.42 -14.68
CA PHE A 184 15.92 -0.60 -15.18
C PHE A 184 16.37 0.34 -16.31
N GLU A 185 17.50 0.01 -16.95
CA GLU A 185 17.99 0.63 -18.17
C GLU A 185 17.98 -0.44 -19.26
N PHE A 186 16.89 -0.45 -20.02
CA PHE A 186 16.64 -1.46 -21.04
C PHE A 186 17.33 -1.07 -22.35
N LYS A 187 18.15 -1.96 -22.90
CA LYS A 187 18.90 -1.73 -24.15
C LYS A 187 18.08 -2.10 -25.38
N HIS A 188 17.22 -3.12 -25.23
CA HIS A 188 16.47 -3.70 -26.35
C HIS A 188 14.99 -3.31 -26.38
N ILE A 189 14.51 -2.65 -25.31
CA ILE A 189 13.13 -2.20 -25.19
C ILE A 189 13.01 -0.74 -25.63
N LYS A 190 12.11 -0.47 -26.57
CA LYS A 190 11.83 0.86 -27.10
C LYS A 190 10.39 1.28 -26.85
N ALA A 191 10.14 2.58 -26.90
CA ALA A 191 8.79 3.14 -26.92
C ALA A 191 8.03 2.66 -28.18
N PHE A 192 6.77 2.24 -28.01
CA PHE A 192 5.87 1.84 -29.08
C PHE A 192 5.15 3.06 -29.67
N ASP A 193 5.34 3.29 -30.96
CA ASP A 193 4.51 4.18 -31.76
C ASP A 193 3.37 3.40 -32.42
N ARG A 194 2.18 4.00 -32.53
CA ARG A 194 1.01 3.36 -33.14
C ARG A 194 1.22 2.98 -34.60
N SER A 195 2.05 3.73 -35.33
CA SER A 195 2.42 3.45 -36.72
C SER A 195 3.16 2.10 -36.84
N TYR A 196 3.85 1.66 -35.79
CA TYR A 196 4.60 0.40 -35.83
C TYR A 196 3.71 -0.83 -35.85
N ALA A 197 2.41 -0.70 -35.52
CA ALA A 197 1.48 -1.82 -35.54
C ALA A 197 1.33 -2.46 -36.94
N ASP A 198 1.63 -1.68 -37.99
CA ASP A 198 1.49 -2.10 -39.38
C ASP A 198 2.86 -2.45 -40.01
N ASN A 199 3.96 -2.36 -39.24
CA ASN A 199 5.30 -2.68 -39.75
C ASN A 199 5.44 -4.19 -40.04
N PRO A 200 6.05 -4.56 -41.18
CA PRO A 200 6.28 -5.96 -41.51
C PRO A 200 7.36 -6.58 -40.62
N GLY A 201 7.18 -7.85 -40.26
CA GLY A 201 8.15 -8.65 -39.49
C GLY A 201 7.71 -8.98 -38.06
N PRO A 202 8.43 -9.88 -37.38
CA PRO A 202 8.12 -10.26 -36.01
C PRO A 202 8.47 -9.12 -35.05
N MET A 203 7.56 -8.81 -34.12
CA MET A 203 7.79 -7.86 -33.04
C MET A 203 7.10 -8.33 -31.76
N VAL A 204 7.61 -7.88 -30.61
CA VAL A 204 6.99 -8.12 -29.31
C VAL A 204 6.49 -6.79 -28.77
N VAL A 205 5.22 -6.71 -28.38
CA VAL A 205 4.62 -5.47 -27.86
C VAL A 205 3.97 -5.71 -26.50
N PHE A 206 4.41 -4.95 -25.51
CA PHE A 206 3.79 -4.86 -24.21
C PHE A 206 2.76 -3.73 -24.20
N ALA A 207 1.49 -4.10 -24.19
CA ALA A 207 0.38 -3.16 -24.30
C ALA A 207 -0.50 -3.19 -23.05
N THR A 208 -0.92 -2.01 -22.60
CA THR A 208 -1.88 -1.82 -21.50
C THR A 208 -3.26 -1.45 -22.02
N PRO A 209 -4.33 -1.74 -21.26
CA PRO A 209 -4.40 -2.52 -20.01
C PRO A 209 -4.41 -4.04 -20.23
N GLY A 210 -4.00 -4.80 -19.20
CA GLY A 210 -3.78 -6.25 -19.28
C GLY A 210 -5.01 -7.13 -19.53
N MET A 211 -6.23 -6.64 -19.25
CA MET A 211 -7.48 -7.40 -19.46
C MET A 211 -8.16 -7.12 -20.81
N LEU A 212 -7.49 -6.40 -21.73
CA LEU A 212 -7.99 -6.07 -23.07
C LEU A 212 -9.34 -5.32 -23.11
N HIS A 213 -9.77 -4.70 -22.02
CA HIS A 213 -11.08 -4.05 -21.96
C HIS A 213 -11.13 -2.70 -22.70
N ALA A 214 -9.98 -2.04 -22.89
CA ALA A 214 -9.87 -0.74 -23.55
C ALA A 214 -8.41 -0.43 -23.92
N GLY A 215 -8.04 0.85 -24.10
CA GLY A 215 -6.63 1.26 -24.19
C GLY A 215 -5.92 0.89 -25.49
N GLN A 216 -4.59 0.79 -25.43
CA GLN A 216 -3.74 0.46 -26.57
C GLN A 216 -3.72 -1.04 -26.85
N SER A 217 -3.82 -1.87 -25.81
CA SER A 217 -3.90 -3.32 -25.92
C SER A 217 -5.10 -3.78 -26.74
N LEU A 218 -6.30 -3.22 -26.51
CA LEU A 218 -7.48 -3.53 -27.31
C LEU A 218 -7.34 -3.05 -28.77
N GLN A 219 -6.70 -1.91 -29.02
CA GLN A 219 -6.53 -1.40 -30.38
C GLN A 219 -5.58 -2.28 -31.21
N ILE A 220 -4.46 -2.69 -30.62
CA ILE A 220 -3.51 -3.63 -31.26
C ILE A 220 -4.20 -4.98 -31.46
N PHE A 221 -4.91 -5.47 -30.45
CA PHE A 221 -5.64 -6.73 -30.55
C PHE A 221 -6.66 -6.72 -31.70
N LYS A 222 -7.46 -5.66 -31.84
CA LYS A 222 -8.43 -5.52 -32.96
C LYS A 222 -7.75 -5.62 -34.34
N LYS A 223 -6.54 -5.09 -34.50
CA LYS A 223 -5.78 -5.18 -35.76
C LYS A 223 -5.18 -6.57 -35.99
N TRP A 224 -4.68 -7.21 -34.92
CA TRP A 224 -3.86 -8.42 -35.04
C TRP A 224 -4.63 -9.72 -34.85
N ALA A 225 -5.86 -9.67 -34.30
CA ALA A 225 -6.69 -10.83 -33.99
C ALA A 225 -6.94 -11.78 -35.16
N GLY A 226 -7.07 -11.25 -36.37
CA GLY A 226 -7.44 -12.03 -37.56
C GLY A 226 -6.30 -12.85 -38.19
N ASN A 227 -5.06 -12.74 -37.69
CA ASN A 227 -3.91 -13.43 -38.27
C ASN A 227 -3.45 -14.60 -37.38
N GLU A 228 -3.47 -15.81 -37.93
CA GLU A 228 -3.11 -17.07 -37.24
C GLU A 228 -1.62 -17.16 -36.85
N LYS A 229 -0.75 -16.36 -37.49
CA LYS A 229 0.67 -16.29 -37.15
C LYS A 229 0.95 -15.48 -35.89
N ASN A 230 -0.04 -14.71 -35.42
CA ASN A 230 0.11 -13.88 -34.24
C ASN A 230 -0.20 -14.70 -32.97
N MET A 231 0.36 -14.25 -31.86
CA MET A 231 0.11 -14.81 -30.54
C MET A 231 -0.19 -13.70 -29.53
N LEU A 232 -1.17 -13.94 -28.69
CA LEU A 232 -1.53 -13.12 -27.54
C LEU A 232 -1.17 -13.90 -26.27
N ILE A 233 -0.32 -13.33 -25.42
CA ILE A 233 0.00 -13.88 -24.10
C ILE A 233 -0.75 -13.06 -23.05
N MET A 234 -1.59 -13.72 -22.27
CA MET A 234 -2.31 -13.13 -21.14
C MET A 234 -1.53 -13.42 -19.85
N PRO A 235 -0.93 -12.40 -19.20
CA PRO A 235 0.02 -12.60 -18.10
C PRO A 235 -0.64 -12.82 -16.72
N GLY A 236 -1.97 -12.74 -16.62
CA GLY A 236 -2.67 -12.81 -15.35
C GLY A 236 -4.19 -12.94 -15.50
N TYR A 237 -4.86 -13.09 -14.36
CA TYR A 237 -6.30 -13.32 -14.29
C TYR A 237 -7.11 -12.18 -14.94
N CYS A 238 -8.16 -12.54 -15.66
CA CYS A 238 -9.10 -11.60 -16.25
C CYS A 238 -10.48 -11.74 -15.61
N VAL A 239 -10.97 -10.62 -15.05
CA VAL A 239 -12.28 -10.53 -14.42
C VAL A 239 -13.39 -10.77 -15.46
N GLN A 240 -14.47 -11.42 -15.02
CA GLN A 240 -15.65 -11.70 -15.84
C GLN A 240 -16.22 -10.40 -16.45
N GLY A 241 -16.66 -10.47 -17.71
CA GLY A 241 -17.16 -9.33 -18.47
C GLY A 241 -16.12 -8.61 -19.32
N THR A 242 -14.82 -8.80 -19.05
CA THR A 242 -13.75 -8.23 -19.88
C THR A 242 -13.56 -8.99 -21.19
N VAL A 243 -12.99 -8.32 -22.21
CA VAL A 243 -12.63 -8.96 -23.49
C VAL A 243 -11.58 -10.06 -23.26
N GLY A 244 -10.60 -9.82 -22.39
CA GLY A 244 -9.59 -10.82 -22.04
C GLY A 244 -10.21 -12.11 -21.48
N HIS A 245 -11.20 -11.99 -20.57
CA HIS A 245 -11.89 -13.15 -20.02
C HIS A 245 -12.66 -13.95 -21.09
N LYS A 246 -13.36 -13.27 -22.01
CA LYS A 246 -14.08 -13.92 -23.12
C LYS A 246 -13.14 -14.73 -24.00
N ILE A 247 -11.98 -14.17 -24.34
CA ILE A 247 -10.98 -14.82 -25.20
C ILE A 247 -10.34 -16.02 -24.49
N LEU A 248 -10.01 -15.88 -23.20
CA LEU A 248 -9.45 -16.97 -22.39
C LEU A 248 -10.41 -18.16 -22.26
N ASN A 249 -11.73 -17.91 -22.23
CA ASN A 249 -12.76 -18.95 -22.27
C ASN A 249 -12.98 -19.55 -23.68
N GLY A 250 -12.13 -19.22 -24.65
CA GLY A 250 -12.15 -19.81 -25.99
C GLY A 250 -13.10 -19.14 -26.98
N GLN A 251 -13.65 -17.96 -26.66
CA GLN A 251 -14.54 -17.26 -27.57
C GLN A 251 -13.78 -16.75 -28.82
N LYS A 252 -14.04 -17.37 -29.98
CA LYS A 252 -13.40 -17.04 -31.26
C LYS A 252 -14.06 -15.91 -32.03
N LYS A 253 -15.34 -15.60 -31.73
CA LYS A 253 -16.09 -14.49 -32.32
C LYS A 253 -16.50 -13.50 -31.25
N LEU A 254 -15.99 -12.29 -31.34
CA LEU A 254 -16.27 -11.22 -30.39
C LEU A 254 -17.15 -10.16 -31.02
N GLU A 255 -18.26 -9.83 -30.36
CA GLU A 255 -19.04 -8.64 -30.67
C GLU A 255 -18.36 -7.41 -30.07
N MET A 256 -18.08 -6.43 -30.92
CA MET A 256 -17.48 -5.15 -30.54
C MET A 256 -18.54 -4.05 -30.57
N GLU A 257 -18.22 -2.92 -29.93
CA GLU A 257 -19.03 -1.70 -30.01
C GLU A 257 -19.33 -1.32 -31.47
N GLY A 258 -20.60 -1.04 -31.78
CA GLY A 258 -21.05 -0.72 -33.14
C GLY A 258 -21.50 -1.92 -34.00
N ARG A 259 -21.80 -3.08 -33.39
CA ARG A 259 -22.22 -4.33 -34.07
C ARG A 259 -21.19 -4.94 -35.02
N ALA A 260 -19.93 -4.51 -34.93
CA ALA A 260 -18.84 -5.14 -35.66
C ALA A 260 -18.44 -6.46 -34.99
N THR A 261 -18.31 -7.53 -35.77
CA THR A 261 -17.82 -8.83 -35.29
C THR A 261 -16.34 -8.99 -35.62
N LEU A 262 -15.54 -9.38 -34.62
CA LEU A 262 -14.13 -9.68 -34.78
C LEU A 262 -13.89 -11.20 -34.68
N ASP A 263 -13.34 -11.79 -35.74
CA ASP A 263 -12.87 -13.18 -35.75
C ASP A 263 -11.45 -13.25 -35.17
N VAL A 264 -11.30 -13.99 -34.08
CA VAL A 264 -10.04 -14.21 -33.36
C VAL A 264 -9.41 -15.51 -33.86
N LYS A 265 -8.42 -15.37 -34.74
CA LYS A 265 -7.65 -16.49 -35.32
C LYS A 265 -6.26 -16.65 -34.71
N LEU A 266 -5.74 -15.61 -34.06
CA LEU A 266 -4.46 -15.67 -33.36
C LEU A 266 -4.45 -16.72 -32.22
N GLN A 267 -3.26 -17.20 -31.88
CA GLN A 267 -3.07 -18.11 -30.74
C GLN A 267 -3.17 -17.33 -29.42
N VAL A 268 -3.86 -17.88 -28.44
CA VAL A 268 -4.03 -17.24 -27.13
C VAL A 268 -3.43 -18.19 -26.09
N GLU A 269 -2.41 -17.72 -25.39
CA GLU A 269 -1.76 -18.47 -24.32
C GLU A 269 -1.93 -17.74 -22.99
N TYR A 270 -2.26 -18.48 -21.95
CA TYR A 270 -2.33 -17.98 -20.59
C TYR A 270 -1.05 -18.35 -19.84
N MET A 271 -0.34 -17.35 -19.33
CA MET A 271 0.81 -17.57 -18.46
C MET A 271 0.57 -16.85 -17.14
N SER A 272 0.41 -17.62 -16.06
CA SER A 272 0.19 -17.07 -14.72
C SER A 272 1.50 -16.53 -14.14
N PHE A 273 1.75 -15.24 -14.31
CA PHE A 273 2.79 -14.51 -13.57
C PHE A 273 2.22 -13.81 -12.33
N SER A 274 1.10 -14.32 -11.81
CA SER A 274 0.38 -13.75 -10.67
C SER A 274 1.30 -13.62 -9.43
N ALA A 275 1.29 -12.43 -8.83
CA ALA A 275 1.92 -12.18 -7.54
C ALA A 275 1.01 -12.54 -6.34
N HIS A 276 -0.22 -13.02 -6.60
CA HIS A 276 -1.07 -13.55 -5.53
C HIS A 276 -0.48 -14.85 -5.00
N ALA A 277 -0.65 -15.09 -3.69
CA ALA A 277 -0.28 -16.36 -3.08
C ALA A 277 -1.02 -17.49 -3.81
N ASP A 278 -0.26 -18.48 -4.29
CA ASP A 278 -0.80 -19.68 -4.89
C ASP A 278 -1.42 -20.58 -3.81
N ALA A 279 -2.10 -21.66 -4.23
CA ALA A 279 -2.75 -22.56 -3.29
C ALA A 279 -1.77 -23.10 -2.22
N ILE A 280 -0.52 -23.37 -2.61
CA ILE A 280 0.54 -23.82 -1.70
C ILE A 280 0.92 -22.70 -0.72
N GLY A 281 1.10 -21.48 -1.20
CA GLY A 281 1.37 -20.30 -0.39
C GLY A 281 0.27 -20.04 0.62
N ILE A 282 -1.01 -20.13 0.21
CA ILE A 282 -2.17 -19.97 1.09
C ILE A 282 -2.22 -21.09 2.15
N MET A 283 -1.98 -22.35 1.77
CA MET A 283 -1.95 -23.47 2.73
C MET A 283 -0.82 -23.35 3.75
N HIS A 284 0.25 -22.62 3.42
CA HIS A 284 1.33 -22.32 4.35
C HIS A 284 1.10 -21.04 5.17
N LEU A 285 0.04 -20.27 4.91
CA LEU A 285 -0.35 -19.15 5.77
C LEU A 285 -0.87 -19.71 7.09
N ARG A 286 -0.07 -19.50 8.15
CA ARG A 286 -0.43 -19.81 9.53
C ARG A 286 -0.46 -18.53 10.33
N LEU A 287 -1.48 -18.39 11.19
CA LEU A 287 -1.46 -17.37 12.24
C LEU A 287 -0.35 -17.73 13.22
N VAL A 288 0.64 -16.86 13.32
CA VAL A 288 1.75 -16.97 14.27
C VAL A 288 1.68 -15.78 15.23
N SER A 289 2.12 -15.99 16.47
CA SER A 289 2.26 -14.88 17.40
C SER A 289 3.33 -13.90 16.91
N PRO A 290 3.28 -12.61 17.29
CA PRO A 290 4.30 -11.63 16.92
C PRO A 290 5.73 -12.09 17.26
N GLU A 291 5.91 -12.75 18.41
CA GLU A 291 7.21 -13.26 18.86
C GLU A 291 7.71 -14.38 17.93
N GLN A 292 6.81 -15.28 17.53
CA GLN A 292 7.13 -16.34 16.60
C GLN A 292 7.42 -15.80 15.20
N ALA A 293 6.69 -14.78 14.74
CA ALA A 293 6.94 -14.10 13.48
C ALA A 293 8.32 -13.42 13.46
N LEU A 294 8.67 -12.68 14.53
CA LEU A 294 9.99 -12.05 14.68
C LEU A 294 11.12 -13.09 14.64
N LYS A 295 10.95 -14.22 15.35
CA LYS A 295 11.91 -15.33 15.35
C LYS A 295 12.09 -15.94 13.95
N GLU A 296 11.00 -16.17 13.22
CA GLU A 296 11.03 -16.75 11.88
C GLU A 296 11.61 -15.79 10.83
N LEU A 297 11.34 -14.49 10.96
CA LEU A 297 11.90 -13.45 10.10
C LEU A 297 13.35 -13.08 10.44
N GLY A 298 13.90 -13.63 11.53
CA GLY A 298 15.23 -13.27 12.03
C GLY A 298 15.32 -11.80 12.47
N LEU A 299 14.19 -11.19 12.84
CA LEU A 299 14.11 -9.82 13.30
C LEU A 299 14.17 -9.80 14.82
N SER A 300 15.04 -8.97 15.37
CA SER A 300 14.99 -8.62 16.78
C SER A 300 13.85 -7.65 17.03
N GLU A 301 13.14 -7.82 18.14
CA GLU A 301 12.15 -6.84 18.58
C GLU A 301 12.80 -5.44 18.68
N HIS A 302 12.18 -4.46 18.02
CA HIS A 302 12.70 -3.10 18.03
C HIS A 302 12.34 -2.43 19.37
N GLN A 303 13.31 -2.30 20.25
CA GLN A 303 13.15 -1.68 21.56
C GLN A 303 13.07 -0.15 21.44
N LEU A 304 11.89 0.36 21.11
CA LEU A 304 11.60 1.80 21.13
C LEU A 304 11.41 2.27 22.57
N ARG A 305 12.30 3.14 23.01
CA ARG A 305 12.25 3.77 24.33
C ARG A 305 12.09 5.27 24.17
N PHE A 306 10.97 5.81 24.64
CA PHE A 306 10.74 7.24 24.69
C PHE A 306 11.43 7.82 25.91
N THR A 307 12.12 8.94 25.73
CA THR A 307 12.77 9.64 26.85
C THR A 307 12.35 11.10 26.83
N CYS A 308 11.76 11.55 27.93
CA CYS A 308 11.28 12.90 28.13
C CYS A 308 12.09 13.59 29.25
N ARG A 309 12.34 14.89 29.07
CA ARG A 309 12.92 15.76 30.10
C ARG A 309 11.81 16.67 30.63
N VAL A 310 11.60 16.64 31.94
CA VAL A 310 10.71 17.58 32.65
C VAL A 310 11.57 18.42 33.56
N GLN A 311 11.42 19.74 33.48
CA GLN A 311 12.11 20.68 34.36
C GLN A 311 11.19 21.04 35.52
N LEU A 312 11.73 21.00 36.74
CA LEU A 312 11.04 21.34 37.97
C LEU A 312 11.93 22.27 38.79
N HIS A 313 11.38 23.38 39.26
CA HIS A 313 12.10 24.23 40.21
C HIS A 313 11.88 23.69 41.62
N ASP A 314 12.92 23.13 42.24
CA ASP A 314 12.89 22.56 43.59
C ASP A 314 14.24 22.86 44.29
N PRO A 315 14.24 23.60 45.41
CA PRO A 315 15.48 23.95 46.12
C PRO A 315 16.09 22.79 46.92
N HIS A 316 15.42 21.64 46.99
CA HIS A 316 15.91 20.48 47.76
C HIS A 316 17.02 19.70 47.03
N SER A 317 17.65 18.76 47.72
CA SER A 317 18.63 17.85 47.10
C SER A 317 17.96 16.97 46.03
N ASP A 318 18.75 16.41 45.11
CA ASP A 318 18.23 15.50 44.08
C ASP A 318 17.59 14.25 44.70
N THR A 319 18.17 13.76 45.80
CA THR A 319 17.65 12.64 46.59
C THR A 319 16.31 12.96 47.26
N ASP A 320 16.18 14.15 47.84
CA ASP A 320 14.92 14.57 48.49
C ASP A 320 13.82 14.80 47.45
N THR A 321 14.17 15.44 46.33
CA THR A 321 13.25 15.66 45.20
C THR A 321 12.73 14.32 44.69
N LEU A 322 13.61 13.33 44.52
CA LEU A 322 13.24 11.98 44.08
C LEU A 322 12.35 11.27 45.12
N GLY A 323 12.62 11.42 46.42
CA GLY A 323 11.78 10.88 47.49
C GLY A 323 10.37 11.51 47.53
N ARG A 324 10.26 12.81 47.26
CA ARG A 324 8.98 13.52 47.11
C ARG A 324 8.23 13.03 45.88
N ILE A 325 8.90 12.84 44.75
CA ILE A 325 8.32 12.23 43.55
C ILE A 325 7.78 10.83 43.87
N TYR A 326 8.57 9.97 44.51
CA TYR A 326 8.15 8.63 44.91
C TYR A 326 6.86 8.67 45.76
N THR A 327 6.81 9.55 46.75
CA THR A 327 5.66 9.69 47.65
C THR A 327 4.43 10.22 46.92
N HIS A 328 4.60 11.21 46.03
CA HIS A 328 3.53 11.75 45.21
C HIS A 328 2.95 10.69 44.27
N LEU A 329 3.81 9.97 43.55
CA LEU A 329 3.37 8.90 42.64
C LEU A 329 2.62 7.80 43.38
N LYS A 330 3.09 7.40 44.58
CA LYS A 330 2.40 6.41 45.42
C LYS A 330 1.02 6.87 45.90
N SER A 331 0.82 8.18 46.05
CA SER A 331 -0.49 8.75 46.43
C SER A 331 -1.50 8.74 45.27
N VAL A 332 -1.02 8.99 44.04
CA VAL A 332 -1.85 9.11 42.82
C VAL A 332 -2.10 7.75 42.19
N LEU A 333 -1.08 6.89 42.13
CA LEU A 333 -1.07 5.63 41.38
C LEU A 333 -1.18 4.42 42.31
N LYS A 334 -2.31 4.30 43.00
CA LYS A 334 -2.53 3.23 44.00
C LYS A 334 -2.57 1.81 43.40
N SER A 335 -2.85 1.69 42.11
CA SER A 335 -2.95 0.41 41.39
C SER A 335 -1.65 -0.05 40.74
N TYR A 336 -0.58 0.75 40.81
CA TYR A 336 0.68 0.47 40.11
C TYR A 336 1.80 0.11 41.08
N SER A 337 2.70 -0.77 40.64
CA SER A 337 3.92 -1.13 41.37
C SER A 337 4.95 0.00 41.24
N ILE A 338 5.34 0.58 42.38
CA ILE A 338 6.34 1.66 42.42
C ILE A 338 7.49 1.26 43.35
N GLN A 339 8.68 1.20 42.78
CA GLN A 339 9.91 0.82 43.47
C GLN A 339 10.87 2.00 43.53
N HIS A 340 11.57 2.14 44.66
CA HIS A 340 12.67 3.09 44.83
C HIS A 340 13.95 2.28 44.95
N VAL A 341 14.86 2.46 43.99
CA VAL A 341 16.10 1.72 43.88
C VAL A 341 17.22 2.50 44.58
N PRO A 342 18.16 1.85 45.29
CA PRO A 342 19.24 2.51 46.01
C PRO A 342 20.17 3.39 45.14
N ASP A 343 20.14 3.25 43.81
CA ASP A 343 20.95 4.02 42.86
C ASP A 343 20.37 5.41 42.53
N GLY A 344 19.31 5.83 43.24
CA GLY A 344 18.62 7.10 42.97
C GLY A 344 17.67 7.01 41.77
N THR A 345 17.00 5.87 41.60
CA THR A 345 15.98 5.66 40.56
C THR A 345 14.63 5.35 41.18
N VAL A 346 13.57 5.97 40.65
CA VAL A 346 12.19 5.52 40.88
C VAL A 346 11.70 4.78 39.65
N ILE A 347 11.16 3.58 39.85
CA ILE A 347 10.60 2.75 38.78
C ILE A 347 9.10 2.59 39.01
N VAL A 348 8.29 2.95 38.02
CA VAL A 348 6.83 2.71 38.00
C VAL A 348 6.58 1.66 36.92
N GLU A 349 6.25 0.42 37.30
CA GLU A 349 6.22 -0.74 36.39
C GLU A 349 7.56 -0.90 35.62
N SER A 350 7.62 -0.47 34.36
CA SER A 350 8.79 -0.48 33.46
C SER A 350 9.41 0.92 33.24
N ILE A 351 8.75 1.97 33.76
CA ILE A 351 9.08 3.37 33.53
C ILE A 351 10.14 3.81 34.51
N VAL A 352 11.25 4.31 33.99
CA VAL A 352 12.41 4.74 34.78
C VAL A 352 12.38 6.25 34.94
N ILE A 353 12.50 6.70 36.19
CA ILE A 353 12.54 8.12 36.58
C ILE A 353 13.85 8.39 37.30
N LYS A 354 14.64 9.34 36.77
CA LYS A 354 15.85 9.86 37.40
C LYS A 354 15.79 11.37 37.54
N VAL A 355 16.36 11.90 38.62
CA VAL A 355 16.48 13.34 38.87
C VAL A 355 17.94 13.71 38.78
N THR A 356 18.25 14.80 38.08
CA THR A 356 19.59 15.38 38.02
C THR A 356 19.50 16.90 38.02
N SER A 357 20.40 17.56 38.73
CA SER A 357 20.59 19.01 38.68
C SER A 357 21.97 19.38 38.12
N SER A 358 22.09 20.58 37.56
CA SER A 358 23.37 21.16 37.14
C SER A 358 24.04 21.89 38.31
N ALA A 359 25.37 21.87 38.37
CA ALA A 359 26.13 22.63 39.38
C ALA A 359 25.92 24.16 39.25
N GLU A 360 25.54 24.65 38.08
CA GLU A 360 25.28 26.07 37.80
C GLU A 360 23.89 26.53 38.28
N GLU A 361 22.90 25.63 38.30
CA GLU A 361 21.51 25.92 38.68
C GLU A 361 20.96 24.82 39.61
N PRO A 362 21.37 24.77 40.89
CA PRO A 362 21.03 23.68 41.80
C PRO A 362 19.52 23.60 42.10
N ASN A 363 18.80 24.71 41.94
CA ASN A 363 17.35 24.81 42.17
C ASN A 363 16.52 24.33 40.98
N LEU A 364 17.14 24.13 39.81
CA LEU A 364 16.47 23.60 38.63
C LEU A 364 16.78 22.11 38.48
N LYS A 365 15.76 21.28 38.71
CA LYS A 365 15.84 19.83 38.60
C LYS A 365 15.38 19.38 37.22
N VAL A 366 16.18 18.54 36.57
CA VAL A 366 15.83 17.85 35.34
C VAL A 366 15.42 16.42 35.67
N ILE A 367 14.14 16.13 35.50
CA ILE A 367 13.57 14.80 35.66
C ILE A 367 13.60 14.10 34.30
N LEU A 368 14.37 13.02 34.22
CA LEU A 368 14.44 12.13 33.07
C LEU A 368 13.43 11.01 33.26
N LEU A 369 12.39 11.00 32.43
CA LEU A 369 11.43 9.90 32.33
C LEU A 369 11.73 9.08 31.09
N SER A 370 11.83 7.77 31.24
CA SER A 370 12.13 6.87 30.13
C SER A 370 11.29 5.60 30.18
N TRP A 371 10.48 5.37 29.14
CA TRP A 371 9.52 4.27 29.06
C TRP A 371 9.56 3.55 27.71
N SER A 372 9.12 2.30 27.69
CA SER A 372 8.96 1.52 26.46
C SER A 372 7.72 1.95 25.69
N TYR A 373 7.63 1.68 24.37
CA TYR A 373 6.41 1.95 23.60
C TYR A 373 5.15 1.26 24.17
N GLN A 374 5.31 0.09 24.82
CA GLN A 374 4.19 -0.65 25.41
C GLN A 374 3.53 0.14 26.55
N ASP A 375 4.26 1.07 27.17
CA ASP A 375 3.82 1.88 28.31
C ASP A 375 3.60 3.35 27.93
N GLU A 376 3.34 3.65 26.65
CA GLU A 376 3.25 5.02 26.14
C GLU A 376 2.18 5.85 26.86
N GLU A 377 0.98 5.29 27.06
CA GLU A 377 -0.12 5.98 27.73
C GLU A 377 0.27 6.35 29.18
N LEU A 378 0.86 5.42 29.92
CA LEU A 378 1.29 5.64 31.30
C LEU A 378 2.47 6.63 31.36
N GLY A 379 3.44 6.51 30.46
CA GLY A 379 4.58 7.43 30.35
C GLY A 379 4.16 8.87 30.02
N SER A 380 3.20 9.02 29.10
CA SER A 380 2.62 10.31 28.74
C SER A 380 1.83 10.93 29.90
N PHE A 381 1.05 10.12 30.61
CA PHE A 381 0.36 10.54 31.83
C PHE A 381 1.34 11.02 32.91
N LEU A 382 2.39 10.25 33.20
CA LEU A 382 3.42 10.60 34.18
C LEU A 382 4.17 11.89 33.82
N SER A 383 4.52 12.06 32.54
CA SER A 383 5.13 13.30 32.04
C SER A 383 4.23 14.50 32.32
N THR A 384 2.93 14.36 32.05
CA THR A 384 1.94 15.43 32.28
C THR A 384 1.74 15.70 33.77
N LEU A 385 1.71 14.66 34.60
CA LEU A 385 1.59 14.77 36.05
C LEU A 385 2.76 15.56 36.65
N LEU A 386 4.00 15.21 36.31
CA LEU A 386 5.19 15.86 36.85
C LEU A 386 5.37 17.29 36.35
N LYS A 387 4.87 17.62 35.15
CA LYS A 387 4.81 19.01 34.66
C LYS A 387 3.89 19.92 35.47
N LYS A 388 2.91 19.37 36.19
CA LYS A 388 2.03 20.15 37.09
C LYS A 388 2.72 20.58 38.38
N GLY A 389 3.95 20.09 38.62
CA GLY A 389 4.70 20.35 39.83
C GLY A 389 4.44 19.31 40.93
N LEU A 390 5.26 19.34 41.97
CA LEU A 390 5.08 18.52 43.16
C LEU A 390 4.17 19.25 44.17
N PRO A 391 3.32 18.53 44.92
CA PRO A 391 2.63 19.10 46.06
C PRO A 391 3.63 19.73 47.03
N SER A 392 3.29 20.91 47.54
CA SER A 392 4.04 21.66 48.54
C SER A 392 4.20 20.88 49.84
#